data_AF-A0A9X8E264-F1
#
_entry.id   AF-A0A9X8E264-F1
#
_cell.length_a   1.000
_cell.length_b   1.000
_cell.length_c   1.000
_cell.angle_alpha   90.00
_cell.angle_beta   90.00
_cell.angle_gamma   90.00
#
_symmetry.space_group_name_H-M   'P 1'
#
loop_
_entity.id
_entity.type
_entity.pdbx_description
1 polymer ?
#
loop_
_entity_poly.entity_id
_entity_poly.type
_entity_poly.pdbx_seq_one_letter_code
_entity_poly.pdbx_strand_id
1 'polypeptide(L)'
;EDVCLASEKKTEIAVVIVNALRTISITFDKAIRLRTASVLSTSPSDTLTFETGAATAITVRPGNIVITVAAADQVPAQYLEARKKRERRRKKQRDAQRAADEAIRTARREVREKEREEERLRRVAEKKARKASERVKRSGSGANLATNGANVRKFGEQLAQPQSNATSELAAALARRRGN
;
A
#
# COMPACT_ATOMS: atom_id res chain seq x y z
N GLU A 1 -17.03 29.48 -24.84
CA GLU A 1 -17.22 28.48 -25.91
C GLU A 1 -15.94 27.70 -26.09
N ASP A 2 -16.03 26.47 -26.61
CA ASP A 2 -14.86 25.64 -26.88
C ASP A 2 -14.40 25.84 -28.33
N VAL A 3 -13.09 25.79 -28.56
CA VAL A 3 -12.47 26.02 -29.87
C VAL A 3 -11.59 24.82 -30.23
N CYS A 4 -11.68 24.36 -31.48
CA CYS A 4 -10.80 23.33 -32.01
C CYS A 4 -9.64 23.98 -32.77
N LEU A 5 -8.40 23.66 -32.37
CA LEU A 5 -7.18 24.17 -32.99
C LEU A 5 -6.36 23.00 -33.55
N ALA A 6 -5.91 23.14 -34.80
CA ALA A 6 -4.95 22.24 -35.42
C ALA A 6 -3.58 22.92 -35.47
N SER A 7 -2.54 22.24 -34.98
CA SER A 7 -1.18 22.74 -35.02
C SER A 7 -0.19 21.59 -35.23
N GLU A 8 0.82 21.82 -36.05
CA GLU A 8 1.94 20.90 -36.23
C GLU A 8 2.72 20.72 -34.92
N LYS A 9 2.79 21.78 -34.10
CA LYS A 9 3.50 21.83 -32.81
C LYS A 9 2.62 21.44 -31.63
N LYS A 10 1.68 20.51 -31.83
CA LYS A 10 0.72 20.03 -30.83
C LYS A 10 1.36 19.62 -29.50
N THR A 11 2.54 18.99 -29.53
CA THR A 11 3.25 18.55 -28.32
C THR A 11 3.83 19.70 -27.52
N GLU A 12 4.41 20.70 -28.19
CA GLU A 12 4.95 21.92 -27.56
C GLU A 12 3.82 22.70 -26.88
N ILE A 13 2.73 22.90 -27.61
CA ILE A 13 1.53 23.59 -27.09
C ILE A 13 0.97 22.83 -25.89
N ALA A 14 0.82 21.49 -25.97
CA ALA A 14 0.35 20.69 -24.85
C ALA A 14 1.24 20.82 -23.62
N VAL A 15 2.58 20.82 -23.78
CA VAL A 15 3.52 21.00 -22.68
C VAL A 15 3.40 22.39 -22.06
N VAL A 16 3.34 23.44 -22.88
CA VAL A 16 3.19 24.82 -22.41
C VAL A 16 1.89 24.98 -21.62
N ILE A 17 0.78 24.44 -22.14
CA ILE A 17 -0.53 24.53 -21.48
C ILE A 17 -0.53 23.77 -20.15
N VAL A 18 0.01 22.54 -20.10
CA VAL A 18 0.10 21.75 -18.85
C VAL A 18 0.97 22.46 -17.80
N ASN A 19 2.05 23.13 -18.23
CA ASN A 19 2.91 23.89 -17.32
C ASN A 19 2.25 25.18 -16.83
N ALA A 20 1.53 25.89 -17.69
CA ALA A 20 0.87 27.15 -17.37
C ALA A 20 -0.40 26.94 -16.52
N LEU A 21 -1.16 25.87 -16.79
CA LEU A 21 -2.46 25.59 -16.16
C LEU A 21 -2.43 24.22 -15.48
N ARG A 22 -2.16 24.22 -14.17
CA ARG A 22 -2.09 22.99 -13.37
C ARG A 22 -3.41 22.21 -13.27
N THR A 23 -4.53 22.86 -13.59
CA THR A 23 -5.88 22.27 -13.52
C THR A 23 -6.36 21.69 -14.83
N ILE A 24 -5.55 21.74 -15.90
CA ILE A 24 -6.01 21.23 -17.18
C ILE A 24 -6.15 19.70 -17.13
N SER A 25 -7.29 19.21 -17.62
CA SER A 25 -7.51 17.79 -17.85
C SER A 25 -7.22 17.46 -19.31
N ILE A 26 -6.47 16.39 -19.53
CA ILE A 26 -6.24 15.85 -20.87
C ILE A 26 -7.06 14.57 -20.97
N THR A 27 -8.11 14.59 -21.80
CA THR A 27 -8.92 13.41 -22.12
C THR A 27 -8.60 12.91 -23.52
N PHE A 28 -8.76 11.61 -23.73
CA PHE A 28 -8.53 10.94 -25.01
C PHE A 28 -9.84 10.29 -25.45
N ASP A 29 -10.71 11.12 -26.02
CA ASP A 29 -12.03 10.70 -26.46
C ASP A 29 -12.06 10.56 -27.98
N LYS A 30 -12.63 9.45 -28.47
CA LYS A 30 -12.77 9.22 -29.92
C LYS A 30 -13.79 10.17 -30.55
N ALA A 31 -14.74 10.67 -29.76
CA ALA A 31 -15.77 11.59 -30.20
C ALA A 31 -15.91 12.73 -29.17
N ILE A 32 -15.84 13.97 -29.64
CA ILE A 32 -15.91 15.17 -28.80
C ILE A 32 -16.97 16.09 -29.36
N ARG A 33 -17.84 16.59 -28.49
CA ARG A 33 -18.78 17.66 -28.81
C ARG A 33 -18.35 18.94 -28.11
N LEU A 34 -18.11 19.99 -28.90
CA LEU A 34 -17.69 21.29 -28.39
C LEU A 34 -18.88 22.02 -27.74
N ARG A 35 -18.63 22.76 -26.66
CA ARG A 35 -19.62 23.69 -26.11
C ARG A 35 -19.73 24.92 -27.00
N THR A 36 -20.87 25.06 -27.67
CA THR A 36 -21.18 26.17 -28.57
C THR A 36 -22.17 27.14 -27.94
N ALA A 37 -22.03 28.43 -28.26
CA ALA A 37 -23.05 29.44 -27.99
C ALA A 37 -24.13 29.41 -29.10
N SER A 38 -25.40 29.57 -28.75
CA SER A 38 -26.53 29.35 -29.67
C SER A 38 -26.62 30.34 -30.84
N VAL A 39 -26.08 31.55 -30.69
CA VAL A 39 -26.30 32.66 -31.65
C VAL A 39 -25.02 33.14 -32.34
N LEU A 40 -23.84 32.97 -31.72
CA LEU A 40 -22.58 33.56 -32.18
C LEU A 40 -21.42 32.57 -32.30
N SER A 41 -21.67 31.27 -32.10
CA SER A 41 -20.60 30.27 -32.15
C SER A 41 -20.06 30.11 -33.56
N THR A 42 -18.75 30.27 -33.70
CA THR A 42 -18.00 29.90 -34.92
C THR A 42 -17.57 28.43 -34.91
N SER A 43 -17.62 27.78 -33.75
CA SER A 43 -17.31 26.35 -33.60
C SER A 43 -18.45 25.48 -34.11
N PRO A 44 -18.15 24.34 -34.76
CA PRO A 44 -19.18 23.42 -35.24
C PRO A 44 -19.98 22.82 -34.07
N SER A 45 -21.29 22.73 -34.23
CA SER A 45 -22.22 22.10 -33.27
C SER A 45 -22.26 20.58 -33.36
N ASP A 46 -21.78 20.05 -34.50
CA ASP A 46 -21.67 18.63 -34.80
C ASP A 46 -20.59 17.95 -33.95
N THR A 47 -20.69 16.63 -33.84
CA THR A 47 -19.69 15.83 -33.11
C THR A 47 -18.43 15.69 -33.95
N LEU A 48 -17.28 15.97 -33.35
CA LEU A 48 -15.95 15.71 -33.93
C LEU A 48 -15.57 14.27 -33.63
N THR A 49 -15.30 13.46 -34.64
CA THR A 49 -14.84 12.07 -34.50
C THR A 49 -13.40 11.94 -34.96
N PHE A 50 -12.55 11.27 -34.16
CA PHE A 50 -11.13 11.10 -34.45
C PHE A 50 -10.84 9.68 -34.94
N GLU A 51 -10.22 9.58 -36.10
CA GLU A 51 -9.84 8.31 -36.72
C GLU A 51 -8.37 8.32 -37.14
N THR A 52 -7.82 7.13 -37.36
CA THR A 52 -6.44 6.98 -37.85
C THR A 52 -6.47 6.58 -39.31
N GLY A 53 -5.65 7.21 -40.14
CA GLY A 53 -5.55 6.91 -41.57
C GLY A 53 -4.15 7.09 -42.13
N ALA A 54 -4.01 7.00 -43.45
CA ALA A 54 -2.73 7.15 -44.13
C ALA A 54 -2.21 8.60 -44.11
N ALA A 55 -3.10 9.58 -44.17
CA ALA A 55 -2.80 11.01 -44.18
C ALA A 55 -3.78 11.78 -43.29
N THR A 56 -3.38 12.98 -42.88
CA THR A 56 -4.22 13.87 -42.09
C THR A 56 -5.27 14.52 -43.00
N ALA A 57 -6.55 14.38 -42.66
CA ALA A 57 -7.66 14.89 -43.45
C ALA A 57 -8.86 15.24 -42.56
N ILE A 58 -9.63 16.25 -42.97
CA ILE A 58 -10.89 16.61 -42.33
C ILE A 58 -12.01 16.35 -43.33
N THR A 59 -12.93 15.46 -42.97
CA THR A 59 -14.11 15.14 -43.79
C THR A 59 -15.35 15.63 -43.07
N VAL A 60 -16.04 16.59 -43.67
CA VAL A 60 -17.29 17.14 -43.13
C VAL A 60 -18.47 16.40 -43.76
N ARG A 61 -19.30 15.76 -42.94
CA ARG A 61 -20.59 15.18 -43.34
C ARG A 61 -21.71 15.82 -42.51
N PRO A 62 -22.95 15.87 -43.01
CA PRO A 62 -24.07 16.39 -42.22
C PRO A 62 -24.19 15.64 -40.89
N GLY A 63 -24.09 16.34 -39.76
CA GLY A 63 -24.19 15.77 -38.42
C GLY A 63 -22.92 15.10 -37.87
N ASN A 64 -21.84 15.00 -38.65
CA ASN A 64 -20.58 14.41 -38.19
C ASN A 64 -19.35 14.96 -38.92
N ILE A 65 -18.36 15.42 -38.17
CA ILE A 65 -17.07 15.84 -38.69
C ILE A 65 -16.04 14.78 -38.32
N VAL A 66 -15.43 14.15 -39.33
CA VAL A 66 -14.39 13.13 -39.15
C VAL A 66 -13.03 13.78 -39.34
N ILE A 67 -12.20 13.71 -38.31
CA ILE A 67 -10.80 14.16 -38.30
C ILE A 67 -9.92 12.92 -38.35
N THR A 68 -9.35 12.66 -39.51
CA THR A 68 -8.39 11.57 -39.72
C THR A 68 -7.00 12.10 -39.41
N VAL A 69 -6.28 11.43 -38.52
CA VAL A 69 -4.88 11.73 -38.19
C VAL A 69 -3.98 10.69 -38.86
N ALA A 70 -2.90 11.14 -39.48
CA ALA A 70 -1.93 10.24 -40.11
C ALA A 70 -1.35 9.26 -39.08
N ALA A 71 -1.30 7.98 -39.43
CA ALA A 71 -0.69 6.94 -38.59
C ALA A 71 0.81 7.24 -38.31
N ALA A 72 1.50 7.89 -39.25
CA ALA A 72 2.88 8.33 -39.09
C ALA A 72 3.06 9.40 -38.00
N ASP A 73 2.02 10.20 -37.73
CA ASP A 73 2.02 11.22 -36.67
C ASP A 73 1.74 10.63 -35.28
N GLN A 74 1.42 9.33 -35.21
CA GLN A 74 1.27 8.64 -33.93
C GLN A 74 2.62 8.45 -33.26
N VAL A 75 2.60 8.43 -31.93
CA VAL A 75 3.78 8.13 -31.13
C VAL A 75 4.27 6.71 -31.47
N PRO A 76 5.51 6.54 -31.95
CA PRO A 76 6.02 5.22 -32.33
C PRO A 76 5.90 4.22 -31.18
N ALA A 77 5.54 2.97 -31.50
CA ALA A 77 5.36 1.91 -30.51
C ALA A 77 6.60 1.73 -29.62
N GLN A 78 7.81 1.87 -30.19
CA GLN A 78 9.09 1.80 -29.48
C GLN A 78 9.17 2.82 -28.33
N TYR A 79 8.64 4.04 -28.51
CA TYR A 79 8.62 5.07 -27.48
C TYR A 79 7.67 4.69 -26.34
N LEU A 80 6.49 4.16 -26.67
CA LEU A 80 5.52 3.68 -25.69
C LEU A 80 6.08 2.52 -24.86
N GLU A 81 6.76 1.57 -25.51
CA GLU A 81 7.44 0.45 -24.84
C GLU A 81 8.57 0.93 -23.93
N ALA A 82 9.41 1.86 -24.39
CA ALA A 82 10.47 2.46 -23.57
C ALA A 82 9.90 3.16 -22.33
N ARG A 83 8.79 3.89 -22.47
CA ARG A 83 8.08 4.52 -21.34
C ARG A 83 7.59 3.47 -20.35
N LYS A 84 6.90 2.42 -20.81
CA LYS A 84 6.44 1.30 -19.96
C LYS A 84 7.61 0.62 -19.25
N LYS A 85 8.74 0.41 -19.93
CA LYS A 85 9.95 -0.19 -19.34
C LYS A 85 10.54 0.68 -18.23
N ARG A 86 10.61 2.00 -18.41
CA ARG A 86 11.08 2.95 -17.38
C ARG A 86 10.14 2.96 -16.17
N GLU A 87 8.84 2.93 -16.40
CA GLU A 87 7.84 2.88 -15.35
C GLU A 87 7.94 1.58 -14.53
N ARG A 88 8.04 0.43 -15.20
CA ARG A 88 8.29 -0.88 -14.55
C ARG A 88 9.56 -0.87 -13.72
N ARG A 89 10.65 -0.27 -14.22
CA ARG A 89 11.91 -0.11 -13.48
C ARG A 89 11.73 0.72 -12.20
N ARG A 90 11.04 1.86 -12.30
CA ARG A 90 10.74 2.73 -11.13
C ARG A 90 9.86 2.02 -10.11
N LYS A 91 8.88 1.22 -10.55
CA LYS A 91 8.05 0.40 -9.67
C LYS A 91 8.89 -0.66 -8.95
N LYS A 92 9.68 -1.44 -9.70
CA LYS A 92 10.58 -2.46 -9.13
C LYS A 92 11.54 -1.88 -8.09
N GLN A 93 12.10 -0.70 -8.34
CA GLN A 93 12.99 -0.02 -7.39
C GLN A 93 12.27 0.38 -6.10
N ARG A 94 11.06 0.96 -6.20
CA ARG A 94 10.25 1.29 -5.01
C ARG A 94 9.85 0.05 -4.22
N ASP A 95 9.44 -1.01 -4.90
CA ASP A 95 9.02 -2.25 -4.25
C ASP A 95 10.21 -2.95 -3.57
N ALA A 96 11.39 -2.94 -4.20
CA ALA A 96 12.62 -3.44 -3.58
C ALA A 96 13.02 -2.63 -2.34
N GLN A 97 12.86 -1.30 -2.38
CA GLN A 97 13.13 -0.45 -1.22
C GLN A 97 12.17 -0.75 -0.06
N ARG A 98 10.87 -0.90 -0.33
CA ARG A 98 9.91 -1.32 0.70
C ARG A 98 10.24 -2.70 1.28
N ALA A 99 10.61 -3.67 0.45
CA ALA A 99 11.00 -4.99 0.90
C ALA A 99 12.27 -4.96 1.77
N ALA A 100 13.25 -4.13 1.42
CA ALA A 100 14.45 -3.92 2.24
C ALA A 100 14.12 -3.28 3.59
N ASP A 101 13.25 -2.26 3.61
CA ASP A 101 12.80 -1.61 4.85
C ASP A 101 12.03 -2.58 5.75
N GLU A 102 11.18 -3.43 5.17
CA GLU A 102 10.47 -4.49 5.89
C GLU A 102 11.44 -5.53 6.46
N ALA A 103 12.43 -5.97 5.69
CA ALA A 103 13.46 -6.90 6.14
C ALA A 103 14.29 -6.34 7.30
N ILE A 104 14.59 -5.04 7.30
CA ILE A 104 15.28 -4.38 8.42
C ILE A 104 14.37 -4.38 9.67
N ARG A 105 13.06 -4.15 9.50
CA ARG A 105 12.10 -4.18 10.61
C ARG A 105 11.95 -5.59 11.19
N THR A 106 11.90 -6.63 10.35
CA THR A 106 11.81 -8.03 10.81
C THR A 106 13.10 -8.44 11.52
N ALA A 107 14.27 -8.15 10.96
CA ALA A 107 15.56 -8.43 11.61
C ALA A 107 15.66 -7.78 13.00
N ARG A 108 15.21 -6.52 13.15
CA ARG A 108 15.17 -5.83 14.45
C ARG A 108 14.18 -6.46 15.44
N ARG A 109 13.13 -7.14 14.98
CA ARG A 109 12.20 -7.87 15.85
C ARG A 109 12.81 -9.21 16.28
N GLU A 110 13.44 -9.92 15.36
CA GLU A 110 14.12 -11.19 15.64
C GLU A 110 15.25 -11.04 16.66
N VAL A 111 16.06 -9.98 16.55
CA VAL A 111 17.10 -9.68 17.57
C VAL A 111 16.48 -9.48 18.95
N ARG A 112 15.40 -8.67 19.03
CA ARG A 112 14.66 -8.44 20.28
C ARG A 112 13.97 -9.70 20.82
N GLU A 113 13.64 -10.67 19.98
CA GLU A 113 13.09 -11.96 20.41
C GLU A 113 14.17 -12.87 20.97
N LYS A 114 15.31 -12.98 20.28
CA LYS A 114 16.47 -13.73 20.75
C LYS A 114 16.97 -13.23 22.10
N GLU A 115 17.10 -11.91 22.28
CA GLU A 115 17.47 -11.32 23.57
C GLU A 115 16.49 -11.68 24.70
N ARG A 116 15.18 -11.64 24.43
CA ARG A 116 14.14 -12.02 25.40
C ARG A 116 14.20 -13.51 25.74
N GLU A 117 14.49 -14.37 24.78
CA GLU A 117 14.62 -15.82 24.97
C GLU A 117 15.88 -16.16 25.76
N GLU A 118 17.01 -15.54 25.44
CA GLU A 118 18.26 -15.68 26.18
C GLU A 118 18.13 -15.21 27.63
N GLU A 119 17.45 -14.10 27.88
CA GLU A 119 17.19 -13.62 29.24
C GLU A 119 16.31 -14.60 30.04
N ARG A 120 15.26 -15.15 29.40
CA ARG A 120 14.42 -16.20 30.01
C ARG A 120 15.26 -17.42 30.39
N LEU A 121 16.11 -17.89 29.49
CA LEU A 121 17.00 -19.03 29.74
C LEU A 121 17.97 -18.75 30.89
N ARG A 122 18.56 -17.55 30.96
CA ARG A 122 19.41 -17.14 32.09
C ARG A 122 18.66 -17.15 33.42
N ARG A 123 17.43 -16.59 33.47
CA ARG A 123 16.60 -16.61 34.68
C ARG A 123 16.25 -18.03 35.13
N VAL A 124 15.98 -18.94 34.19
CA VAL A 124 15.70 -20.35 34.51
C VAL A 124 16.96 -21.05 35.05
N ALA A 125 18.12 -20.83 34.42
CA ALA A 125 19.39 -21.38 34.90
C ALA A 125 19.75 -20.86 36.29
N GLU A 126 19.59 -19.57 36.54
CA GLU A 126 19.83 -18.96 37.85
C GLU A 126 18.87 -19.50 38.92
N LYS A 127 17.56 -19.58 38.62
CA LYS A 127 16.58 -20.21 39.53
C LYS A 127 16.93 -21.66 39.83
N LYS A 128 17.36 -22.43 38.82
CA LYS A 128 17.78 -23.82 38.99
C LYS A 128 19.03 -23.92 39.87
N ALA A 129 20.01 -23.05 39.67
CA ALA A 129 21.23 -22.97 40.48
C ALA A 129 20.94 -22.55 41.94
N ARG A 130 20.08 -21.55 42.16
CA ARG A 130 19.62 -21.16 43.51
C ARG A 130 18.85 -22.27 44.21
N LYS A 131 17.98 -22.99 43.50
CA LYS A 131 17.24 -24.13 44.07
C LYS A 131 18.18 -25.28 44.45
N ALA A 132 19.22 -25.52 43.65
CA ALA A 132 20.24 -26.52 43.98
C ALA A 132 21.04 -26.13 45.23
N SER A 133 21.47 -24.87 45.34
CA SER A 133 22.23 -24.40 46.50
C SER A 133 21.38 -24.30 47.77
N GLU A 134 20.11 -23.92 47.69
CA GLU A 134 19.17 -24.03 48.82
C GLU A 134 18.96 -25.46 49.28
N ARG A 135 18.87 -26.43 48.36
CA ARG A 135 18.73 -27.84 48.70
C ARG A 135 19.96 -28.34 49.47
N VAL A 136 21.16 -27.93 49.05
CA VAL A 136 22.42 -28.27 49.74
C VAL A 136 22.52 -27.58 51.11
N LYS A 137 22.11 -26.31 51.23
CA LYS A 137 22.07 -25.59 52.52
C LYS A 137 21.05 -26.20 53.48
N ARG A 138 19.89 -26.66 52.98
CA ARG A 138 18.89 -27.40 53.77
C ARG A 138 19.35 -28.80 54.16
N SER A 139 20.14 -29.49 53.33
CA SER A 139 20.72 -30.78 53.70
C SER A 139 21.95 -30.67 54.62
N GLY A 140 22.64 -29.53 54.63
CA GLY A 140 23.75 -29.23 55.54
C GLY A 140 23.32 -28.63 56.89
N SER A 141 22.14 -27.99 56.95
CA SER A 141 21.50 -27.62 58.20
C SER A 141 20.70 -28.80 58.74
N GLY A 142 21.42 -29.77 59.32
CA GLY A 142 20.84 -30.75 60.23
C GLY A 142 20.37 -30.04 61.50
N ALA A 143 19.19 -29.42 61.44
CA ALA A 143 18.48 -28.94 62.61
C ALA A 143 17.09 -29.59 62.61
N ASN A 144 16.89 -30.46 63.60
CA ASN A 144 15.61 -31.04 63.97
C ASN A 144 14.54 -29.95 64.06
N LEU A 145 13.72 -29.78 63.03
CA LEU A 145 12.48 -29.03 63.15
C LEU A 145 11.39 -30.03 63.49
N ALA A 146 11.22 -30.22 64.79
CA ALA A 146 10.10 -30.89 65.40
C ALA A 146 8.80 -30.39 64.76
N THR A 147 7.98 -31.35 64.39
CA THR A 147 6.55 -31.25 64.11
C THR A 147 5.87 -30.30 65.08
N ASN A 148 5.56 -29.08 64.62
CA ASN A 148 4.50 -28.27 65.18
C ASN A 148 3.53 -27.95 64.05
N GLY A 149 2.40 -28.66 64.07
CA GLY A 149 1.30 -28.43 63.17
C GLY A 149 0.71 -27.06 63.41
N ALA A 150 0.69 -26.24 62.36
CA ALA A 150 -0.33 -25.24 62.15
C ALA A 150 -0.29 -24.84 60.67
N ASN A 151 -1.43 -25.05 59.99
CA ASN A 151 -1.78 -24.50 58.69
C ASN A 151 -1.10 -25.14 57.46
N VAL A 152 -1.36 -26.44 57.28
CA VAL A 152 -1.59 -26.98 55.92
C VAL A 152 -2.81 -26.23 55.36
N ARG A 153 -2.55 -25.15 54.62
CA ARG A 153 -3.59 -24.50 53.80
C ARG A 153 -4.15 -25.57 52.87
N LYS A 154 -5.44 -25.88 53.04
CA LYS A 154 -6.19 -26.78 52.17
C LYS A 154 -5.98 -26.35 50.72
N PHE A 155 -5.27 -27.17 49.96
CA PHE A 155 -5.34 -27.15 48.51
C PHE A 155 -6.81 -27.39 48.14
N GLY A 156 -7.50 -26.33 47.68
CA GLY A 156 -8.92 -26.41 47.32
C GLY A 156 -9.73 -25.13 47.49
N GLU A 157 -9.16 -24.04 48.00
CA GLU A 157 -9.85 -22.75 47.95
C GLU A 157 -9.80 -22.22 46.51
N GLN A 158 -10.96 -22.25 45.85
CA GLN A 158 -11.20 -21.72 44.51
C GLN A 158 -10.87 -20.23 44.51
N LEU A 159 -9.63 -19.89 44.14
CA LEU A 159 -9.34 -18.58 43.58
C LEU A 159 -10.19 -18.48 42.30
N ALA A 160 -11.19 -17.61 42.33
CA ALA A 160 -11.90 -17.18 41.14
C ALA A 160 -10.85 -16.91 40.05
N GLN A 161 -10.94 -17.66 38.96
CA GLN A 161 -10.04 -17.48 37.84
C GLN A 161 -10.12 -16.02 37.39
N PRO A 162 -9.00 -15.31 37.17
CA PRO A 162 -9.06 -14.12 36.37
C PRO A 162 -9.51 -14.57 34.98
N GLN A 163 -10.75 -14.25 34.62
CA GLN A 163 -11.25 -14.50 33.28
C GLN A 163 -10.32 -13.78 32.30
N SER A 164 -9.54 -14.55 31.55
CA SER A 164 -8.64 -14.01 30.55
C SER A 164 -9.49 -13.49 29.38
N ASN A 165 -9.81 -12.20 29.39
CA ASN A 165 -10.51 -11.50 28.31
C ASN A 165 -9.69 -11.38 27.01
N ALA A 166 -8.49 -11.98 26.96
CA ALA A 166 -7.61 -11.92 25.79
C ALA A 166 -8.22 -12.59 24.55
N THR A 167 -9.05 -13.62 24.72
CA THR A 167 -9.72 -14.32 23.60
C THR A 167 -10.95 -13.58 23.10
N SER A 168 -11.71 -12.94 23.98
CA SER A 168 -12.89 -12.13 23.61
C SER A 168 -12.50 -10.81 22.93
N GLU A 169 -11.42 -10.16 23.37
CA GLU A 169 -10.89 -8.96 22.70
C GLU A 169 -10.33 -9.25 21.31
N LEU A 170 -9.64 -10.38 21.13
CA LEU A 170 -9.07 -10.78 19.84
C LEU A 170 -10.18 -11.18 18.85
N ALA A 171 -11.23 -11.86 19.32
CA ALA A 171 -12.43 -12.15 18.52
C ALA A 171 -13.18 -10.87 18.11
N ALA A 172 -13.33 -9.91 19.02
CA ALA A 172 -13.96 -8.62 18.73
C ALA A 172 -13.14 -7.78 17.72
N ALA A 173 -11.82 -7.79 17.83
CA ALA A 173 -10.93 -7.12 16.88
C ALA A 173 -10.97 -7.77 15.48
N LEU A 174 -11.08 -9.10 15.41
CA LEU A 174 -11.21 -9.82 14.13
C LEU A 174 -12.57 -9.56 13.46
N ALA A 175 -13.65 -9.48 14.24
CA ALA A 175 -14.99 -9.16 13.73
C ALA A 175 -15.05 -7.73 13.15
N ARG A 176 -14.44 -6.75 13.82
CA ARG A 176 -14.30 -5.38 13.29
C ARG A 176 -13.48 -5.30 12.01
N ARG A 177 -12.54 -6.23 11.81
CA ARG A 177 -11.71 -6.28 10.59
C ARG A 177 -12.43 -6.94 9.40
N ARG A 178 -13.46 -7.76 9.64
CA ARG A 178 -14.22 -8.46 8.58
C ARG A 178 -15.54 -7.76 8.20
N GLY A 179 -15.94 -6.72 8.91
CA GLY A 179 -17.11 -5.91 8.59
C GLY A 179 -16.75 -4.60 7.89
N ASN A 180 -16.48 -4.68 6.59
CA ASN A 180 -16.69 -3.64 5.57
C ASN A 180 -16.62 -4.32 4.19
#